data_AF-A0A935NY62-F1
#
_entry.id   AF-A0A935NY62-F1
#
_cell.length_a   1.000
_cell.length_b   1.000
_cell.length_c   1.000
_cell.angle_alpha   90.00
_cell.angle_beta   90.00
_cell.angle_gamma   90.00
#
_symmetry.space_group_name_H-M   'P 1'
#
loop_
_entity.id
_entity.type
_entity.pdbx_description
1 polymer ?
#
loop_
_entity_poly.entity_id
_entity_poly.type
_entity_poly.pdbx_seq_one_letter_code
_entity_poly.pdbx_strand_id
1 'polypeptide(L)'
;MKSFPLAAPALSSPSGRPRRSAYAGLVLLLALPACSDPEPEFFDLPADPIPCEFQYRDVCLHLSYAVARRFSESITIDTSLDDDCARPPLVAEGSPYCIVAGTTLEIPADVTVRAIGTRPLVLLASQTITIDGTLDVSSSREVVIPPQAAEAIGAGGGTYKGCQSFRRAPEGRPAGGGAGAGGTFAALGGAGGDGNYEDIPARDLGGLTPFDPEPAPTLLRPGCRGQDGAGAALGARGGRGGPAGGAVYVAAKAGITINGTIAANGAGGMGGGAQAGGGGGGSGGMISLEAPTVARNGKLFANGGGGGEGGIFAAGEVLGESGADGRQDTMFAAGGASALPGKGGDGGARSRPGGEDGTFTNEAGAGGGGGIGVIRVLGATTLGPAAVESPAVTVN
;
A
#
# COMPACT_ATOMS: atom_id res chain seq x y z
N MET A 1 -15.94 -66.22 -6.76
CA MET A 1 -14.94 -65.25 -6.24
C MET A 1 -15.71 -64.13 -5.56
N LYS A 2 -16.09 -64.33 -4.29
CA LYS A 2 -15.51 -63.68 -3.10
C LYS A 2 -15.56 -62.15 -3.14
N SER A 3 -16.60 -61.65 -2.49
CA SER A 3 -16.94 -60.30 -2.06
C SER A 3 -16.03 -59.79 -0.94
N PHE A 4 -15.73 -58.48 -0.95
CA PHE A 4 -15.33 -57.68 0.21
C PHE A 4 -15.69 -56.20 -0.03
N PRO A 5 -16.43 -55.54 0.87
CA PRO A 5 -16.35 -54.10 1.08
C PRO A 5 -15.52 -53.78 2.34
N LEU A 6 -14.56 -52.87 2.21
CA LEU A 6 -13.79 -52.32 3.33
C LEU A 6 -14.57 -51.17 3.97
N ALA A 7 -14.97 -51.39 5.22
CA ALA A 7 -15.59 -50.41 6.10
C ALA A 7 -14.54 -49.46 6.69
N ALA A 8 -14.87 -48.18 6.77
CA ALA A 8 -14.11 -47.16 7.50
C ALA A 8 -14.42 -47.25 9.02
N PRO A 9 -13.43 -47.05 9.91
CA PRO A 9 -13.69 -47.02 11.35
C PRO A 9 -14.16 -45.64 11.81
N ALA A 10 -15.25 -45.63 12.58
CA ALA A 10 -15.72 -44.50 13.36
C ALA A 10 -14.79 -44.25 14.56
N LEU A 11 -14.19 -43.06 14.64
CA LEU A 11 -13.47 -42.58 15.82
C LEU A 11 -14.41 -41.71 16.66
N SER A 12 -14.76 -42.25 17.82
CA SER A 12 -15.48 -41.61 18.91
C SER A 12 -14.58 -40.58 19.62
N SER A 13 -15.13 -39.39 19.87
CA SER A 13 -14.50 -38.33 20.65
C SER A 13 -14.82 -38.49 22.14
N PRO A 14 -13.84 -38.59 23.04
CA PRO A 14 -14.07 -38.46 24.47
C PRO A 14 -13.87 -37.02 24.94
N SER A 15 -14.93 -36.47 25.54
CA SER A 15 -14.93 -35.21 26.28
C SER A 15 -14.14 -35.34 27.59
N GLY A 16 -12.91 -34.83 27.61
CA GLY A 16 -12.07 -34.74 28.81
C GLY A 16 -11.82 -33.29 29.23
N ARG A 17 -12.48 -32.85 30.32
CA ARG A 17 -12.16 -31.59 31.00
C ARG A 17 -10.84 -31.75 31.78
N PRO A 18 -9.85 -30.83 31.65
CA PRO A 18 -8.73 -30.82 32.57
C PRO A 18 -9.11 -30.21 33.93
N ARG A 19 -8.79 -30.95 34.99
CA ARG A 19 -8.91 -30.54 36.40
C ARG A 19 -7.88 -29.46 36.72
N ARG A 20 -8.31 -28.48 37.53
CA ARG A 20 -7.46 -27.48 38.17
C ARG A 20 -6.47 -28.17 39.12
N SER A 21 -5.18 -27.94 38.92
CA SER A 21 -4.13 -28.27 39.90
C SER A 21 -3.81 -27.02 40.71
N ALA A 22 -4.05 -27.08 42.02
CA ALA A 22 -3.73 -26.04 42.96
C ALA A 22 -2.25 -26.14 43.35
N TYR A 23 -1.45 -25.14 42.98
CA TYR A 23 -0.14 -24.91 43.57
C TYR A 23 -0.30 -23.96 44.76
N ALA A 24 -0.18 -24.50 45.97
CA ALA A 24 -0.04 -23.73 47.20
C ALA A 24 1.42 -23.26 47.31
N GLY A 25 1.71 -22.07 46.79
CA GLY A 25 2.98 -21.37 47.01
C GLY A 25 2.93 -20.59 48.31
N LEU A 26 3.76 -20.99 49.28
CA LEU A 26 4.02 -20.29 50.54
C LEU A 26 4.73 -18.96 50.24
N VAL A 27 4.01 -17.84 50.29
CA VAL A 27 4.57 -16.50 50.15
C VAL A 27 5.00 -16.01 51.54
N LEU A 28 6.31 -15.92 51.75
CA LEU A 28 6.94 -15.31 52.91
C LEU A 28 6.85 -13.79 52.78
N LEU A 29 5.91 -13.16 53.49
CA LEU A 29 5.83 -11.70 53.63
C LEU A 29 6.98 -11.20 54.52
N LEU A 30 8.01 -10.65 53.89
CA LEU A 30 8.98 -9.77 54.54
C LEU A 30 8.42 -8.33 54.50
N ALA A 31 8.02 -7.82 55.66
CA ALA A 31 7.58 -6.44 55.83
C ALA A 31 8.78 -5.50 55.70
N LEU A 32 8.84 -4.76 54.59
CA LEU A 32 9.75 -3.62 54.42
C LEU A 32 9.08 -2.33 54.92
N PRO A 33 9.84 -1.40 55.51
CA PRO A 33 9.32 -0.13 56.01
C PRO A 33 8.82 0.76 54.86
N ALA A 34 7.65 1.35 55.07
CA ALA A 34 6.99 2.25 54.13
C ALA A 34 7.84 3.51 53.87
N CYS A 35 8.37 3.64 52.65
CA CYS A 35 8.73 4.93 52.10
C CYS A 35 7.43 5.62 51.66
N SER A 36 7.09 6.71 52.34
CA SER A 36 6.06 7.65 51.93
C SER A 36 6.57 8.45 50.72
N ASP A 37 6.42 7.90 49.53
CA ASP A 37 6.66 8.67 48.31
C ASP A 37 5.52 9.70 48.14
N PRO A 38 5.82 10.98 47.88
CA PRO A 38 4.79 11.98 47.61
C PRO A 38 4.03 11.58 46.34
N GLU A 39 2.69 11.55 46.42
CA GLU A 39 1.82 11.36 45.25
C GLU A 39 2.19 12.39 44.19
N PRO A 40 2.48 11.98 42.94
CA PRO A 40 2.71 12.93 41.86
C PRO A 40 1.41 13.73 41.68
N GLU A 41 1.46 15.04 41.93
CA GLU A 41 0.33 15.93 41.67
C GLU A 41 -0.07 15.78 40.20
N PHE A 42 -1.21 15.13 39.98
CA PHE A 42 -1.87 15.05 38.70
C PHE A 42 -2.29 16.48 38.35
N PHE A 43 -1.51 17.14 37.49
CA PHE A 43 -1.92 18.41 36.91
C PHE A 43 -3.22 18.18 36.15
N ASP A 44 -4.34 18.66 36.70
CA ASP A 44 -5.64 18.70 36.03
C ASP A 44 -5.50 19.57 34.77
N LEU A 45 -5.24 18.93 33.63
CA LEU A 45 -5.26 19.59 32.34
C LEU A 45 -6.71 20.02 32.05
N PRO A 46 -6.94 21.28 31.63
CA PRO A 46 -8.28 21.77 31.35
C PRO A 46 -8.98 20.90 30.31
N ALA A 47 -10.25 20.54 30.60
CA ALA A 47 -11.08 19.64 29.81
C ALA A 47 -11.57 20.24 28.46
N ASP A 48 -11.11 21.44 28.09
CA ASP A 48 -11.56 22.08 26.86
C ASP A 48 -10.80 21.49 25.65
N PRO A 49 -11.51 20.94 24.64
CA PRO A 49 -10.88 20.44 23.43
C PRO A 49 -10.24 21.60 22.68
N ILE A 50 -8.91 21.66 22.69
CA ILE A 50 -8.14 22.64 21.92
C ILE A 50 -8.51 22.48 20.44
N PRO A 51 -8.89 23.57 19.74
CA PRO A 51 -9.29 23.48 18.34
C PRO A 51 -8.15 22.92 17.48
N CYS A 52 -8.48 21.94 16.64
CA CYS A 52 -7.55 21.32 15.72
C CYS A 52 -7.13 22.34 14.65
N GLU A 53 -5.83 22.55 14.47
CA GLU A 53 -5.31 23.65 13.66
C GLU A 53 -5.01 23.25 12.20
N PHE A 54 -5.11 21.96 11.85
CA PHE A 54 -4.85 21.44 10.50
C PHE A 54 -6.16 21.10 9.75
N GLN A 55 -6.17 21.23 8.41
CA GLN A 55 -7.35 21.01 7.56
C GLN A 55 -7.86 19.57 7.60
N TYR A 56 -6.97 18.60 7.79
CA TYR A 56 -7.38 17.24 8.11
C TYR A 56 -7.88 17.16 9.55
N ARG A 57 -9.19 17.41 9.70
CA ARG A 57 -9.93 17.54 10.97
C ARG A 57 -9.87 16.32 11.89
N ASP A 58 -9.29 15.22 11.44
CA ASP A 58 -9.18 13.97 12.20
C ASP A 58 -7.84 13.82 12.94
N VAL A 59 -6.89 14.75 12.78
CA VAL A 59 -5.60 14.71 13.48
C VAL A 59 -5.42 15.93 14.38
N CYS A 60 -5.84 15.77 15.63
CA CYS A 60 -5.71 16.78 16.68
C CYS A 60 -4.65 16.31 17.68
N LEU A 61 -3.48 16.96 17.68
CA LEU A 61 -2.41 16.65 18.64
C LEU A 61 -2.16 17.82 19.59
N HIS A 62 -1.98 17.51 20.86
CA HIS A 62 -1.43 18.43 21.84
C HIS A 62 0.11 18.45 21.72
N LEU A 63 0.63 19.26 20.79
CA LEU A 63 2.08 19.32 20.48
C LEU A 63 2.96 19.94 21.59
N SER A 64 2.39 20.33 22.74
CA SER A 64 3.14 21.00 23.82
C SER A 64 4.26 20.17 24.43
N TYR A 65 4.24 18.84 24.25
CA TYR A 65 5.25 17.91 24.77
C TYR A 65 6.15 17.33 23.68
N ALA A 66 5.97 17.74 22.43
CA ALA A 66 6.77 17.23 21.34
C ALA A 66 8.21 17.76 21.48
N VAL A 67 9.20 16.88 21.34
CA VAL A 67 10.62 17.25 21.29
C VAL A 67 11.06 17.27 19.82
N ALA A 68 12.15 17.97 19.51
CA ALA A 68 12.76 17.91 18.19
C ALA A 68 13.16 16.45 17.89
N ARG A 69 12.77 15.95 16.71
CA ARG A 69 13.05 14.57 16.29
C ARG A 69 13.84 14.59 14.99
N ARG A 70 15.00 13.93 15.01
CA ARG A 70 15.90 13.77 13.88
C ARG A 70 16.13 12.28 13.66
N PHE A 71 15.94 11.80 12.44
CA PHE A 71 16.31 10.43 12.07
C PHE A 71 17.80 10.38 11.78
N SER A 72 18.59 9.76 12.66
CA SER A 72 20.06 9.71 12.52
C SER A 72 20.57 8.62 11.59
N GLU A 73 19.72 7.65 11.28
CA GLU A 73 20.02 6.50 10.43
C GLU A 73 18.77 6.08 9.65
N SER A 74 18.98 5.27 8.62
CA SER A 74 17.86 4.73 7.84
C SER A 74 17.05 3.74 8.68
N ILE A 75 15.74 3.90 8.71
CA ILE A 75 14.82 3.07 9.51
C ILE A 75 13.62 2.63 8.69
N THR A 76 12.98 1.55 9.15
CA THR A 76 11.66 1.14 8.71
C THR A 76 10.67 1.37 9.85
N ILE A 77 9.56 2.05 9.56
CA ILE A 77 8.41 2.22 10.44
C ILE A 77 7.32 1.24 9.98
N ASP A 78 7.02 0.22 10.79
CA ASP A 78 5.82 -0.59 10.60
C ASP A 78 4.63 0.14 11.21
N THR A 79 3.86 0.81 10.36
CA THR A 79 2.68 1.56 10.75
C THR A 79 1.58 0.68 11.34
N SER A 80 1.66 -0.65 11.29
CA SER A 80 0.69 -1.57 11.89
C SER A 80 1.02 -1.91 13.34
N LEU A 81 2.31 -2.02 13.66
CA LEU A 81 2.79 -2.63 14.89
C LEU A 81 3.62 -1.69 15.76
N ASP A 82 4.28 -0.69 15.16
CA ASP A 82 5.28 0.07 15.88
C ASP A 82 4.70 0.94 17.00
N ASP A 83 5.40 0.88 18.13
CA ASP A 83 5.18 1.72 19.30
C ASP A 83 5.46 3.21 19.02
N ASP A 84 6.23 3.48 17.97
CA ASP A 84 6.57 4.82 17.49
C ASP A 84 5.39 5.58 16.88
N CYS A 85 4.34 4.86 16.49
CA CYS A 85 3.07 5.48 16.17
C CYS A 85 2.45 6.00 17.47
N ALA A 86 2.25 7.33 17.57
CA ALA A 86 1.75 7.99 18.77
C ALA A 86 0.61 7.20 19.42
N ARG A 87 0.73 7.04 20.74
CA ARG A 87 -0.26 6.39 21.61
C ARG A 87 -1.07 7.45 22.37
N PRO A 88 -2.22 7.09 22.97
CA PRO A 88 -2.92 7.98 23.89
C PRO A 88 -1.97 8.58 24.95
N PRO A 89 -2.17 9.83 25.38
CA PRO A 89 -3.30 10.72 25.06
C PRO A 89 -3.10 11.54 23.77
N LEU A 90 -1.97 11.39 23.07
CA LEU A 90 -1.67 12.21 21.90
C LEU A 90 -2.68 11.98 20.77
N VAL A 91 -3.16 10.75 20.61
CA VAL A 91 -4.17 10.38 19.63
C VAL A 91 -5.28 9.58 20.30
N ALA A 92 -6.51 9.69 19.79
CA ALA A 92 -7.59 8.82 20.22
C ALA A 92 -7.22 7.35 20.02
N GLU A 93 -7.60 6.49 20.96
CA GLU A 93 -7.45 5.04 20.80
C GLU A 93 -8.10 4.57 19.50
N GLY A 94 -7.38 3.75 18.73
CA GLY A 94 -7.88 3.23 17.46
C GLY A 94 -7.73 4.19 16.26
N SER A 95 -6.91 5.23 16.36
CA SER A 95 -6.59 6.10 15.22
C SER A 95 -6.21 5.28 13.97
N PRO A 96 -6.82 5.55 12.80
CA PRO A 96 -6.52 4.84 11.56
C PRO A 96 -5.15 5.22 10.98
N TYR A 97 -4.40 6.11 11.64
CA TYR A 97 -3.12 6.65 11.19
C TYR A 97 -1.98 6.24 12.13
N CYS A 98 -0.77 6.09 11.58
CA CYS A 98 0.46 6.08 12.36
C CYS A 98 1.02 7.49 12.39
N ILE A 99 1.04 8.12 13.57
CA ILE A 99 1.41 9.53 13.71
C ILE A 99 2.77 9.64 14.39
N VAL A 100 3.71 10.32 13.74
CA VAL A 100 5.01 10.69 14.28
C VAL A 100 5.05 12.20 14.46
N ALA A 101 5.24 12.66 15.69
CA ALA A 101 5.19 14.07 16.05
C ALA A 101 6.51 14.59 16.62
N GLY A 102 6.80 15.88 16.40
CA GLY A 102 7.97 16.58 16.94
C GLY A 102 7.73 18.09 17.01
N THR A 103 8.65 18.86 17.62
CA THR A 103 8.68 20.32 17.41
C THR A 103 9.24 20.65 16.04
N THR A 104 10.38 20.06 15.73
CA THR A 104 10.96 19.96 14.40
C THR A 104 11.12 18.49 14.02
N LEU A 105 10.96 18.17 12.74
CA LEU A 105 11.27 16.86 12.19
C LEU A 105 12.30 16.98 11.07
N GLU A 106 13.35 16.18 11.14
CA GLU A 106 14.41 16.18 10.14
C GLU A 106 14.73 14.77 9.67
N ILE A 107 14.66 14.57 8.35
CA ILE A 107 15.22 13.42 7.64
C ILE A 107 16.47 13.91 6.90
N PRO A 108 17.67 13.71 7.46
CA PRO A 108 18.92 14.19 6.86
C PRO A 108 19.19 13.58 5.48
N ALA A 109 20.11 14.19 4.73
CA ALA A 109 20.65 13.57 3.53
C ALA A 109 21.20 12.16 3.85
N ASP A 110 21.12 11.26 2.88
CA ASP A 110 21.53 9.84 2.99
C ASP A 110 20.73 8.98 4.00
N VAL A 111 19.71 9.54 4.65
CA VAL A 111 18.78 8.78 5.51
C VAL A 111 17.51 8.44 4.75
N THR A 112 17.12 7.16 4.79
CA THR A 112 15.83 6.68 4.30
C THR A 112 14.92 6.30 5.47
N VAL A 113 13.78 6.97 5.57
CA VAL A 113 12.65 6.55 6.41
C VAL A 113 11.67 5.83 5.51
N ARG A 114 11.63 4.50 5.61
CA ARG A 114 10.65 3.67 4.90
C ARG A 114 9.47 3.42 5.83
N ALA A 115 8.24 3.58 5.36
CA ALA A 115 7.06 3.22 6.15
C ALA A 115 6.18 2.21 5.41
N ILE A 116 5.92 1.10 6.10
CA ILE A 116 5.15 -0.04 5.62
C ILE A 116 4.00 -0.32 6.58
N GLY A 117 2.98 -1.04 6.14
CA GLY A 117 1.92 -1.51 7.03
C GLY A 117 0.52 -1.03 6.67
N THR A 118 -0.42 -1.21 7.59
CA THR A 118 -1.87 -1.09 7.34
C THR A 118 -2.42 0.32 7.54
N ARG A 119 -1.66 1.22 8.17
CA ARG A 119 -2.07 2.60 8.46
C ARG A 119 -1.27 3.60 7.63
N PRO A 120 -1.88 4.66 7.07
CA PRO A 120 -1.14 5.78 6.50
C PRO A 120 -0.20 6.42 7.52
N LEU A 121 0.92 6.96 7.05
CA LEU A 121 1.89 7.68 7.87
C LEU A 121 1.51 9.16 7.96
N VAL A 122 1.64 9.74 9.14
CA VAL A 122 1.45 11.18 9.36
C VAL A 122 2.67 11.72 10.11
N LEU A 123 3.33 12.72 9.53
CA LEU A 123 4.43 13.47 10.15
C LEU A 123 3.93 14.85 10.57
N LEU A 124 4.00 15.16 11.87
CA LEU A 124 3.52 16.44 12.42
C LEU A 124 4.61 17.19 13.16
N ALA A 125 4.79 18.47 12.81
CA ALA A 125 5.69 19.37 13.51
C ALA A 125 4.97 20.63 14.01
N SER A 126 5.27 21.06 15.23
CA SER A 126 4.79 22.37 15.73
C SER A 126 5.55 23.55 15.15
N GLN A 127 6.70 23.31 14.51
CA GLN A 127 7.48 24.31 13.79
C GLN A 127 7.71 23.83 12.36
N THR A 128 8.84 23.18 12.08
CA THR A 128 9.28 22.88 10.71
C THR A 128 9.50 21.39 10.46
N ILE A 129 9.32 20.98 9.20
CA ILE A 129 9.75 19.66 8.72
C ILE A 129 10.75 19.86 7.59
N THR A 130 11.90 19.19 7.67
CA THR A 130 12.93 19.18 6.63
C THR A 130 13.18 17.75 6.17
N ILE A 131 13.07 17.51 4.86
CA ILE A 131 13.31 16.22 4.22
C ILE A 131 14.43 16.40 3.19
N ASP A 132 15.65 16.12 3.60
CA ASP A 132 16.84 16.11 2.74
C ASP A 132 17.14 14.70 2.20
N GLY A 133 16.75 13.67 2.95
CA GLY A 133 16.86 12.26 2.57
C GLY A 133 15.63 11.72 1.85
N THR A 134 15.30 10.45 2.10
CA THR A 134 14.16 9.76 1.46
C THR A 134 13.08 9.44 2.48
N LEU A 135 11.84 9.78 2.16
CA LEU A 135 10.64 9.31 2.85
C LEU A 135 9.85 8.41 1.89
N ASP A 136 9.90 7.10 2.11
CA ASP A 136 9.31 6.12 1.19
C ASP A 136 8.13 5.38 1.82
N VAL A 137 6.94 5.66 1.31
CA VAL A 137 5.70 4.95 1.62
C VAL A 137 5.18 4.15 0.42
N SER A 138 6.05 3.85 -0.55
CA SER A 138 5.70 3.09 -1.74
C SER A 138 5.45 1.62 -1.41
N SER A 139 4.57 1.01 -2.20
CA SER A 139 4.51 -0.44 -2.28
C SER A 139 5.47 -0.95 -3.34
N SER A 140 6.06 -2.11 -3.10
CA SER A 140 6.93 -2.78 -4.06
C SER A 140 6.71 -4.28 -4.02
N ARG A 141 7.03 -4.93 -5.14
CA ARG A 141 7.19 -6.38 -5.15
C ARG A 141 8.59 -6.67 -4.61
N GLU A 142 8.67 -7.27 -3.44
CA GLU A 142 9.96 -7.80 -3.00
C GLU A 142 10.18 -9.12 -3.74
N VAL A 143 11.25 -9.19 -4.54
CA VAL A 143 11.69 -10.43 -5.17
C VAL A 143 12.34 -11.29 -4.08
N VAL A 144 11.50 -11.83 -3.19
CA VAL A 144 11.89 -12.94 -2.34
C VAL A 144 11.84 -14.18 -3.24
N ILE A 145 12.95 -14.91 -3.27
CA ILE A 145 13.17 -16.13 -4.06
C ILE A 145 11.88 -16.97 -4.11
N PRO A 146 11.43 -17.45 -5.30
CA PRO A 146 10.23 -18.27 -5.41
C PRO A 146 10.22 -19.41 -4.37
N PRO A 147 9.06 -19.71 -3.75
CA PRO A 147 7.73 -19.60 -4.35
C PRO A 147 6.82 -18.50 -3.77
N GLN A 148 7.32 -17.58 -2.94
CA GLN A 148 6.48 -16.60 -2.23
C GLN A 148 7.13 -15.22 -2.26
N ALA A 149 6.89 -14.46 -3.34
CA ALA A 149 7.20 -13.04 -3.33
C ALA A 149 6.38 -12.37 -2.21
N ALA A 150 7.06 -11.86 -1.19
CA ALA A 150 6.42 -11.03 -0.19
C ALA A 150 6.12 -9.67 -0.82
N GLU A 151 4.90 -9.19 -0.67
CA GLU A 151 4.56 -7.82 -1.04
C GLU A 151 5.04 -6.90 0.07
N ALA A 152 5.95 -5.98 -0.23
CA ALA A 152 6.29 -4.91 0.68
C ALA A 152 5.24 -3.81 0.51
N ILE A 153 4.21 -3.85 1.37
CA ILE A 153 3.08 -2.94 1.34
C ILE A 153 3.46 -1.62 2.02
N GLY A 154 3.46 -0.52 1.25
CA GLY A 154 3.69 0.82 1.77
C GLY A 154 2.63 1.25 2.77
N ALA A 155 2.87 2.31 3.55
CA ALA A 155 2.00 2.75 4.64
C ALA A 155 0.52 2.91 4.21
N GLY A 156 -0.34 1.98 4.62
CA GLY A 156 -1.76 1.92 4.26
C GLY A 156 -2.05 1.27 2.89
N GLY A 157 -1.03 1.01 2.05
CA GLY A 157 -1.13 0.58 0.65
C GLY A 157 -1.74 -0.80 0.37
N GLY A 158 -2.25 -1.48 1.41
CA GLY A 158 -2.90 -2.77 1.28
C GLY A 158 -4.29 -2.68 0.65
N THR A 159 -5.20 -3.58 1.05
CA THR A 159 -6.59 -3.58 0.56
C THR A 159 -7.40 -2.49 1.27
N TYR A 160 -7.29 -1.25 0.79
CA TYR A 160 -8.16 -0.16 1.25
C TYR A 160 -9.60 -0.38 0.76
N LYS A 161 -10.54 -0.47 1.71
CA LYS A 161 -11.95 -0.77 1.41
C LYS A 161 -12.71 0.37 0.73
N GLY A 162 -12.15 1.57 0.69
CA GLY A 162 -12.81 2.74 0.08
C GLY A 162 -12.55 2.91 -1.41
N CYS A 163 -11.91 1.95 -2.07
CA CYS A 163 -11.78 1.92 -3.53
C CYS A 163 -13.10 1.48 -4.18
N GLN A 164 -13.43 2.06 -5.33
CA GLN A 164 -14.51 1.62 -6.20
C GLN A 164 -14.26 0.18 -6.65
N SER A 165 -15.35 -0.59 -6.70
CA SER A 165 -15.32 -1.96 -7.18
C SER A 165 -15.00 -2.01 -8.68
N PHE A 166 -14.20 -3.00 -9.09
CA PHE A 166 -14.02 -3.35 -10.49
C PHE A 166 -15.37 -3.68 -11.13
N ARG A 167 -15.55 -3.28 -12.40
CA ARG A 167 -16.79 -3.52 -13.14
C ARG A 167 -16.96 -4.99 -13.55
N ARG A 168 -15.84 -5.68 -13.74
CA ARG A 168 -15.81 -7.08 -14.15
C ARG A 168 -14.63 -7.78 -13.50
N ALA A 169 -14.89 -8.94 -12.91
CA ALA A 169 -13.85 -9.87 -12.48
C ALA A 169 -13.31 -10.64 -13.70
N PRO A 170 -12.01 -10.98 -13.76
CA PRO A 170 -11.50 -11.77 -14.86
C PRO A 170 -12.08 -13.19 -14.81
N GLU A 171 -12.37 -13.75 -15.97
CA GLU A 171 -12.90 -15.11 -16.09
C GLU A 171 -11.78 -16.11 -16.35
N GLY A 172 -11.92 -17.34 -15.84
CA GLY A 172 -10.94 -18.41 -16.06
C GLY A 172 -11.62 -19.67 -16.58
N ARG A 173 -11.02 -20.29 -17.61
CA ARG A 173 -11.47 -21.57 -18.20
C ARG A 173 -10.28 -22.53 -18.35
N PRO A 174 -10.52 -23.78 -18.80
CA PRO A 174 -9.43 -24.74 -19.03
C PRO A 174 -8.39 -24.29 -20.04
N ALA A 175 -8.72 -23.30 -20.86
CA ALA A 175 -7.98 -22.93 -22.06
C ALA A 175 -7.19 -21.62 -21.89
N GLY A 176 -7.45 -20.87 -20.82
CA GLY A 176 -6.89 -19.55 -20.60
C GLY A 176 -7.58 -18.81 -19.46
N GLY A 177 -6.86 -17.90 -18.82
CA GLY A 177 -7.41 -16.95 -17.85
C GLY A 177 -7.39 -15.53 -18.41
N GLY A 178 -8.49 -14.81 -18.25
CA GLY A 178 -8.52 -13.35 -18.39
C GLY A 178 -7.65 -12.71 -17.30
N ALA A 179 -7.06 -11.56 -17.62
CA ALA A 179 -6.16 -10.86 -16.70
C ALA A 179 -6.84 -9.81 -15.85
N GLY A 180 -6.20 -9.40 -14.75
CA GLY A 180 -6.68 -8.37 -13.86
C GLY A 180 -6.54 -6.95 -14.42
N ALA A 181 -7.54 -6.10 -14.17
CA ALA A 181 -7.43 -4.66 -14.38
C ALA A 181 -6.48 -3.99 -13.38
N GLY A 182 -5.84 -2.89 -13.76
CA GLY A 182 -5.02 -2.07 -12.88
C GLY A 182 -5.83 -1.27 -11.87
N GLY A 183 -5.20 -0.90 -10.76
CA GLY A 183 -5.80 -0.09 -9.71
C GLY A 183 -6.15 1.33 -10.19
N THR A 184 -7.35 1.79 -9.83
CA THR A 184 -7.85 3.14 -10.16
C THR A 184 -7.80 4.04 -8.94
N PHE A 185 -7.10 5.17 -9.03
CA PHE A 185 -7.15 6.22 -8.01
C PHE A 185 -7.34 7.59 -8.67
N ALA A 186 -6.33 8.46 -8.71
CA ALA A 186 -6.47 9.79 -9.32
C ALA A 186 -6.65 9.74 -10.86
N ALA A 187 -6.24 8.63 -11.46
CA ALA A 187 -6.55 8.27 -12.83
C ALA A 187 -6.99 6.80 -12.90
N LEU A 188 -7.66 6.46 -14.00
CA LEU A 188 -8.04 5.09 -14.30
C LEU A 188 -6.80 4.19 -14.45
N GLY A 189 -6.86 2.99 -13.90
CA GLY A 189 -5.98 1.91 -14.37
C GLY A 189 -6.34 1.47 -15.79
N GLY A 190 -5.56 0.55 -16.34
CA GLY A 190 -5.90 -0.14 -17.57
C GLY A 190 -6.76 -1.38 -17.34
N ALA A 191 -7.55 -1.77 -18.33
CA ALA A 191 -8.24 -3.04 -18.36
C ALA A 191 -7.25 -4.21 -18.46
N GLY A 192 -7.65 -5.38 -17.97
CA GLY A 192 -6.94 -6.62 -18.23
C GLY A 192 -7.27 -7.14 -19.63
N GLY A 193 -6.30 -7.77 -20.27
CA GLY A 193 -6.48 -8.45 -21.55
C GLY A 193 -7.38 -9.68 -21.41
N ASP A 194 -8.12 -9.98 -22.47
CA ASP A 194 -8.87 -11.23 -22.60
C ASP A 194 -7.90 -12.40 -22.82
N GLY A 195 -8.23 -13.56 -22.24
CA GLY A 195 -7.66 -14.85 -22.59
C GLY A 195 -8.45 -15.52 -23.73
N ASN A 196 -7.83 -16.44 -24.45
CA ASN A 196 -8.53 -17.30 -25.40
C ASN A 196 -7.78 -18.62 -25.54
N TYR A 197 -8.40 -19.64 -26.12
CA TYR A 197 -7.70 -20.75 -26.76
C TYR A 197 -8.46 -21.04 -28.04
N GLU A 198 -7.75 -21.29 -29.13
CA GLU A 198 -8.22 -21.15 -30.53
C GLU A 198 -9.47 -21.98 -30.93
N ASP A 199 -10.09 -22.75 -30.04
CA ASP A 199 -11.22 -23.65 -30.35
C ASP A 199 -12.50 -23.39 -29.53
N ILE A 200 -12.55 -22.37 -28.65
CA ILE A 200 -13.75 -22.07 -27.86
C ILE A 200 -14.38 -20.75 -28.33
N PRO A 201 -15.64 -20.74 -28.82
CA PRO A 201 -16.29 -19.52 -29.34
C PRO A 201 -16.57 -18.42 -28.30
N ALA A 202 -16.14 -18.59 -27.04
CA ALA A 202 -16.31 -17.62 -25.97
C ALA A 202 -14.93 -17.27 -25.37
N ARG A 203 -14.53 -16.00 -25.50
CA ARG A 203 -13.30 -15.45 -24.92
C ARG A 203 -13.40 -15.41 -23.39
N ASP A 204 -12.28 -15.61 -22.72
CA ASP A 204 -12.18 -15.40 -21.28
C ASP A 204 -11.96 -13.92 -21.02
N LEU A 205 -13.02 -13.27 -20.53
CA LEU A 205 -13.04 -11.83 -20.41
C LEU A 205 -12.02 -11.35 -19.37
N GLY A 206 -11.21 -10.37 -19.77
CA GLY A 206 -10.32 -9.66 -18.86
C GLY A 206 -11.07 -8.78 -17.87
N GLY A 207 -10.40 -8.40 -16.80
CA GLY A 207 -10.88 -7.46 -15.80
C GLY A 207 -11.18 -6.08 -16.38
N LEU A 208 -12.20 -5.41 -15.86
CA LEU A 208 -12.51 -4.02 -16.22
C LEU A 208 -12.41 -3.11 -15.00
N THR A 209 -11.74 -1.97 -15.19
CA THR A 209 -11.71 -0.87 -14.21
C THR A 209 -13.10 -0.29 -13.96
N PRO A 210 -13.27 0.54 -12.93
CA PRO A 210 -14.39 1.47 -12.82
C PRO A 210 -14.55 2.37 -14.07
N PHE A 211 -15.71 3.01 -14.20
CA PHE A 211 -15.99 3.94 -15.31
C PHE A 211 -15.18 5.24 -15.21
N ASP A 212 -14.97 5.71 -13.99
CA ASP A 212 -14.35 6.99 -13.68
C ASP A 212 -13.21 6.79 -12.67
N PRO A 213 -12.23 7.70 -12.63
CA PRO A 213 -11.28 7.78 -11.52
C PRO A 213 -11.98 7.93 -10.17
N GLU A 214 -11.24 7.65 -9.09
CA GLU A 214 -11.70 7.99 -7.74
C GLU A 214 -11.87 9.51 -7.61
N PRO A 215 -12.93 9.98 -6.91
CA PRO A 215 -13.06 11.40 -6.61
C PRO A 215 -11.85 11.87 -5.80
N ALA A 216 -11.48 13.15 -5.97
CA ALA A 216 -10.38 13.74 -5.24
C ALA A 216 -10.52 13.46 -3.73
N PRO A 217 -9.55 12.78 -3.10
CA PRO A 217 -9.70 12.32 -1.73
C PRO A 217 -9.78 13.51 -0.79
N THR A 218 -10.80 13.54 0.06
CA THR A 218 -10.94 14.54 1.13
C THR A 218 -10.21 14.13 2.41
N LEU A 219 -9.97 12.82 2.58
CA LEU A 219 -9.27 12.19 3.71
C LEU A 219 -7.92 11.60 3.25
N LEU A 220 -6.97 11.45 4.16
CA LEU A 220 -5.70 10.78 3.88
C LEU A 220 -5.97 9.29 3.65
N ARG A 221 -5.69 8.80 2.44
CA ARG A 221 -5.89 7.39 2.09
C ARG A 221 -4.83 6.92 1.10
N PRO A 222 -4.48 5.62 1.12
CA PRO A 222 -3.65 5.00 0.09
C PRO A 222 -4.35 5.01 -1.27
N GLY A 223 -3.63 4.53 -2.28
CA GLY A 223 -4.20 4.21 -3.59
C GLY A 223 -5.10 2.96 -3.58
N CYS A 224 -5.37 2.45 -4.77
CA CYS A 224 -6.16 1.25 -4.99
C CYS A 224 -5.32 0.12 -5.59
N ARG A 225 -5.54 -1.09 -5.05
CA ARG A 225 -4.84 -2.31 -5.46
C ARG A 225 -5.28 -2.71 -6.87
N GLY A 226 -4.37 -3.31 -7.65
CA GLY A 226 -4.71 -3.98 -8.90
C GLY A 226 -5.55 -5.24 -8.66
N GLN A 227 -6.30 -5.65 -9.68
CA GLN A 227 -7.09 -6.87 -9.64
C GLN A 227 -6.20 -8.10 -9.86
N ASP A 228 -6.51 -9.20 -9.16
CA ASP A 228 -5.90 -10.50 -9.43
C ASP A 228 -6.39 -11.03 -10.79
N GLY A 229 -5.52 -11.66 -11.57
CA GLY A 229 -5.87 -12.37 -12.80
C GLY A 229 -6.59 -13.70 -12.50
N ALA A 230 -7.28 -14.25 -13.49
CA ALA A 230 -7.93 -15.55 -13.36
C ALA A 230 -6.94 -16.70 -13.56
N GLY A 231 -7.13 -17.77 -12.79
CA GLY A 231 -6.42 -19.04 -12.98
C GLY A 231 -7.00 -19.87 -14.13
N ALA A 232 -6.20 -20.81 -14.65
CA ALA A 232 -6.69 -21.83 -15.57
C ALA A 232 -7.31 -23.02 -14.81
N ALA A 233 -8.21 -23.78 -15.44
CA ALA A 233 -8.92 -24.89 -14.78
C ALA A 233 -8.02 -26.05 -14.29
N LEU A 234 -6.75 -26.10 -14.72
CA LEU A 234 -5.77 -27.09 -14.28
C LEU A 234 -5.04 -26.70 -12.97
N GLY A 235 -5.53 -25.68 -12.25
CA GLY A 235 -5.00 -25.27 -10.96
C GLY A 235 -3.87 -24.25 -11.04
N ALA A 236 -3.54 -23.76 -12.24
CA ALA A 236 -2.64 -22.62 -12.43
C ALA A 236 -3.25 -21.37 -11.78
N ARG A 237 -2.46 -20.67 -10.97
CA ARG A 237 -2.91 -19.45 -10.30
C ARG A 237 -2.74 -18.26 -11.24
N GLY A 238 -3.77 -17.42 -11.33
CA GLY A 238 -3.65 -16.10 -11.94
C GLY A 238 -2.63 -15.24 -11.21
N GLY A 239 -2.06 -14.28 -11.93
CA GLY A 239 -1.13 -13.32 -11.38
C GLY A 239 -1.82 -12.48 -10.31
N ARG A 240 -1.17 -12.33 -9.16
CA ARG A 240 -1.66 -11.47 -8.08
C ARG A 240 -1.57 -9.99 -8.49
N GLY A 241 -2.64 -9.24 -8.25
CA GLY A 241 -2.68 -7.80 -8.49
C GLY A 241 -1.78 -7.04 -7.53
N GLY A 242 -1.07 -6.04 -8.05
CA GLY A 242 -0.07 -5.26 -7.33
C GLY A 242 -0.69 -4.42 -6.21
N PRO A 243 -0.05 -4.37 -5.01
CA PRO A 243 -0.48 -3.49 -3.92
C PRO A 243 -0.43 -2.01 -4.34
N ALA A 244 -1.33 -1.23 -3.76
CA ALA A 244 -1.43 0.20 -4.01
C ALA A 244 -0.27 0.96 -3.37
N GLY A 245 0.05 2.14 -3.86
CA GLY A 245 0.95 3.05 -3.16
C GLY A 245 0.37 3.46 -1.80
N GLY A 246 1.25 3.61 -0.81
CA GLY A 246 0.87 4.05 0.53
C GLY A 246 0.49 5.53 0.57
N ALA A 247 0.24 6.03 1.77
CA ALA A 247 -0.17 7.40 1.99
C ALA A 247 0.64 8.06 3.09
N VAL A 248 1.03 9.31 2.83
CA VAL A 248 1.74 10.15 3.78
C VAL A 248 1.15 11.55 3.83
N TYR A 249 0.95 12.04 5.05
CA TYR A 249 0.60 13.42 5.33
C TYR A 249 1.72 14.08 6.12
N VAL A 250 2.26 15.18 5.59
CA VAL A 250 3.33 15.97 6.21
C VAL A 250 2.76 17.33 6.55
N ALA A 251 2.68 17.66 7.84
CA ALA A 251 2.15 18.93 8.30
C ALA A 251 3.06 19.65 9.28
N ALA A 252 3.20 20.96 9.10
CA ALA A 252 4.03 21.80 9.95
C ALA A 252 3.40 23.19 10.15
N LYS A 253 3.45 23.76 11.36
CA LYS A 253 2.86 25.09 11.58
C LYS A 253 3.66 26.24 10.97
N ALA A 254 4.99 26.09 10.82
CA ALA A 254 5.84 27.13 10.26
C ALA A 254 6.18 26.88 8.78
N GLY A 255 6.70 25.71 8.46
CA GLY A 255 7.07 25.41 7.07
C GLY A 255 7.57 23.99 6.83
N ILE A 256 7.45 23.57 5.57
CA ILE A 256 7.95 22.29 5.07
C ILE A 256 9.01 22.58 4.01
N THR A 257 10.19 21.97 4.15
CA THR A 257 11.25 21.99 3.14
C THR A 257 11.54 20.58 2.68
N ILE A 258 11.46 20.35 1.38
CA ILE A 258 11.72 19.06 0.75
C ILE A 258 12.84 19.28 -0.26
N ASN A 259 14.04 18.81 0.08
CA ASN A 259 15.19 18.80 -0.82
C ASN A 259 15.47 17.38 -1.35
N GLY A 260 15.05 16.36 -0.60
CA GLY A 260 15.18 14.95 -0.94
C GLY A 260 13.97 14.37 -1.69
N THR A 261 13.59 13.13 -1.37
CA THR A 261 12.52 12.41 -2.09
C THR A 261 11.38 12.02 -1.15
N ILE A 262 10.13 12.19 -1.60
CA ILE A 262 8.96 11.53 -1.03
C ILE A 262 8.34 10.62 -2.09
N ALA A 263 8.17 9.34 -1.80
CA ALA A 263 7.63 8.36 -2.73
C ALA A 263 6.44 7.59 -2.14
N ALA A 264 5.39 7.42 -2.93
CA ALA A 264 4.16 6.72 -2.63
C ALA A 264 3.71 5.90 -3.85
N ASN A 265 4.65 5.19 -4.48
CA ASN A 265 4.41 4.47 -5.73
C ASN A 265 3.62 3.17 -5.52
N GLY A 266 2.80 2.79 -6.50
CA GLY A 266 2.15 1.49 -6.56
C GLY A 266 3.10 0.40 -7.05
N ALA A 267 2.86 -0.84 -6.63
CA ALA A 267 3.65 -1.98 -7.08
C ALA A 267 3.12 -2.55 -8.40
N GLY A 268 3.98 -3.23 -9.14
CA GLY A 268 3.57 -3.94 -10.35
C GLY A 268 2.71 -5.18 -10.04
N GLY A 269 1.95 -5.64 -11.02
CA GLY A 269 1.21 -6.90 -10.96
C GLY A 269 2.13 -8.10 -11.20
N MET A 270 1.84 -9.23 -10.56
CA MET A 270 2.57 -10.47 -10.82
C MET A 270 2.15 -11.06 -12.17
N GLY A 271 3.08 -11.71 -12.84
CA GLY A 271 2.78 -12.51 -14.03
C GLY A 271 1.90 -13.72 -13.68
N GLY A 272 1.16 -14.21 -14.67
CA GLY A 272 0.31 -15.38 -14.52
C GLY A 272 1.10 -16.70 -14.54
N GLY A 273 0.57 -17.73 -13.88
CA GLY A 273 0.99 -19.11 -14.13
C GLY A 273 0.68 -19.58 -15.56
N ALA A 274 1.07 -20.80 -15.91
CA ALA A 274 0.78 -21.36 -17.25
C ALA A 274 -0.72 -21.26 -17.59
N GLN A 275 -1.04 -20.62 -18.73
CA GLN A 275 -2.40 -20.32 -19.20
C GLN A 275 -3.24 -19.46 -18.24
N ALA A 276 -2.63 -18.81 -17.26
CA ALA A 276 -3.33 -17.97 -16.30
C ALA A 276 -3.08 -16.49 -16.61
N GLY A 277 -4.10 -15.67 -16.40
CA GLY A 277 -4.02 -14.23 -16.69
C GLY A 277 -3.07 -13.51 -15.74
N GLY A 278 -2.38 -12.48 -16.26
CA GLY A 278 -1.54 -11.61 -15.44
C GLY A 278 -2.34 -10.76 -14.44
N GLY A 279 -1.71 -10.37 -13.33
CA GLY A 279 -2.31 -9.46 -12.35
C GLY A 279 -2.18 -8.00 -12.79
N GLY A 280 -3.16 -7.17 -12.44
CA GLY A 280 -3.10 -5.72 -12.71
C GLY A 280 -2.12 -5.00 -11.80
N GLY A 281 -1.52 -3.90 -12.26
CA GLY A 281 -0.65 -3.03 -11.46
C GLY A 281 -1.43 -2.23 -10.41
N GLY A 282 -0.81 -1.96 -9.25
CA GLY A 282 -1.38 -1.10 -8.21
C GLY A 282 -1.29 0.38 -8.59
N SER A 283 -2.29 1.18 -8.20
CA SER A 283 -2.22 2.63 -8.43
C SER A 283 -1.16 3.28 -7.54
N GLY A 284 -0.72 4.48 -7.92
CA GLY A 284 0.00 5.35 -7.00
C GLY A 284 -0.83 5.70 -5.75
N GLY A 285 -0.15 6.17 -4.72
CA GLY A 285 -0.68 6.51 -3.41
C GLY A 285 -0.95 8.00 -3.21
N MET A 286 -0.89 8.48 -1.97
CA MET A 286 -1.20 9.88 -1.64
C MET A 286 -0.06 10.55 -0.89
N ILE A 287 0.36 11.72 -1.38
CA ILE A 287 1.26 12.62 -0.67
C ILE A 287 0.50 13.93 -0.42
N SER A 288 0.30 14.28 0.84
CA SER A 288 -0.32 15.55 1.22
C SER A 288 0.63 16.38 2.07
N LEU A 289 0.78 17.66 1.72
CA LEU A 289 1.62 18.62 2.41
C LEU A 289 0.76 19.77 2.95
N GLU A 290 0.95 20.16 4.21
CA GLU A 290 0.21 21.29 4.81
C GLU A 290 1.11 22.14 5.71
N ALA A 291 1.38 23.37 5.28
CA ALA A 291 2.09 24.38 6.05
C ALA A 291 1.91 25.75 5.40
N PRO A 292 2.08 26.87 6.13
CA PRO A 292 2.04 28.20 5.53
C PRO A 292 3.07 28.38 4.40
N THR A 293 4.25 27.77 4.53
CA THR A 293 5.30 27.77 3.50
C THR A 293 5.70 26.35 3.15
N VAL A 294 5.68 26.01 1.86
CA VAL A 294 6.11 24.69 1.36
C VAL A 294 7.14 24.88 0.24
N ALA A 295 8.41 24.56 0.52
CA ALA A 295 9.51 24.56 -0.44
C ALA A 295 9.75 23.14 -0.99
N ARG A 296 9.62 22.95 -2.31
CA ARG A 296 9.62 21.64 -2.98
C ARG A 296 10.81 21.46 -3.92
N ASN A 297 12.01 21.74 -3.42
CA ASN A 297 13.24 21.64 -4.22
C ASN A 297 13.61 20.21 -4.63
N GLY A 298 13.00 19.21 -3.98
CA GLY A 298 13.24 17.79 -4.18
C GLY A 298 12.26 17.12 -5.13
N LYS A 299 12.02 15.83 -4.90
CA LYS A 299 11.24 14.94 -5.77
C LYS A 299 10.02 14.36 -5.07
N LEU A 300 8.88 14.34 -5.76
CA LEU A 300 7.63 13.78 -5.25
C LEU A 300 7.04 12.77 -6.25
N PHE A 301 6.84 11.52 -5.82
CA PHE A 301 6.39 10.44 -6.70
C PHE A 301 5.20 9.68 -6.15
N ALA A 302 4.15 9.53 -6.95
CA ALA A 302 3.00 8.67 -6.68
C ALA A 302 2.56 8.00 -8.00
N ASN A 303 3.48 7.29 -8.65
CA ASN A 303 3.25 6.62 -9.92
C ASN A 303 2.59 5.26 -9.74
N GLY A 304 1.85 4.79 -10.75
CA GLY A 304 1.28 3.45 -10.78
C GLY A 304 2.29 2.40 -11.22
N GLY A 305 2.09 1.15 -10.80
CA GLY A 305 2.87 -0.01 -11.26
C GLY A 305 2.38 -0.57 -12.59
N GLY A 306 3.24 -1.30 -13.30
CA GLY A 306 2.88 -2.01 -14.53
C GLY A 306 2.09 -3.30 -14.26
N GLY A 307 1.25 -3.72 -15.19
CA GLY A 307 0.55 -5.01 -15.13
C GLY A 307 1.48 -6.19 -15.47
N GLY A 308 1.17 -7.37 -14.95
CA GLY A 308 1.90 -8.61 -15.26
C GLY A 308 1.50 -9.21 -16.60
N GLU A 309 2.40 -9.94 -17.24
CA GLU A 309 2.12 -10.75 -18.43
C GLU A 309 1.32 -12.01 -18.08
N GLY A 310 0.52 -12.51 -19.02
CA GLY A 310 -0.16 -13.81 -18.89
C GLY A 310 0.80 -14.96 -19.16
N GLY A 311 0.67 -16.09 -18.46
CA GLY A 311 1.50 -17.26 -18.73
C GLY A 311 0.96 -18.09 -19.89
N ILE A 312 1.82 -18.89 -20.52
CA ILE A 312 1.46 -19.73 -21.68
C ILE A 312 1.85 -21.20 -21.46
N PHE A 313 1.31 -22.07 -22.31
CA PHE A 313 1.62 -23.50 -22.39
C PHE A 313 2.11 -23.89 -23.79
N ALA A 314 3.08 -23.14 -24.34
CA ALA A 314 3.74 -23.49 -25.60
C ALA A 314 5.07 -24.20 -25.33
N ALA A 315 5.11 -25.52 -25.55
CA ALA A 315 6.29 -26.39 -25.36
C ALA A 315 6.83 -26.49 -23.91
N GLY A 316 6.00 -26.15 -22.92
CA GLY A 316 6.32 -26.21 -21.50
C GLY A 316 5.50 -25.20 -20.70
N GLU A 317 5.58 -25.26 -19.37
CA GLU A 317 5.01 -24.22 -18.51
C GLU A 317 5.91 -22.99 -18.56
N VAL A 318 5.44 -21.91 -19.18
CA VAL A 318 6.13 -20.61 -19.15
C VAL A 318 5.28 -19.64 -18.35
N LEU A 319 5.84 -19.17 -17.23
CA LEU A 319 5.21 -18.16 -16.40
C LEU A 319 5.31 -16.80 -17.08
N GLY A 320 4.29 -15.96 -16.91
CA GLY A 320 4.35 -14.58 -17.36
C GLY A 320 5.36 -13.79 -16.52
N GLU A 321 5.99 -12.80 -17.14
CA GLU A 321 6.82 -11.83 -16.42
C GLU A 321 5.96 -10.85 -15.62
N SER A 322 6.48 -10.42 -14.47
CA SER A 322 5.75 -9.46 -13.63
C SER A 322 6.00 -8.03 -14.10
N GLY A 323 5.01 -7.14 -13.93
CA GLY A 323 5.15 -5.72 -14.27
C GLY A 323 6.05 -4.98 -13.29
N ALA A 324 6.74 -3.94 -13.73
CA ALA A 324 7.63 -3.15 -12.88
C ALA A 324 6.85 -2.36 -11.82
N ASP A 325 7.49 -2.08 -10.68
CA ASP A 325 6.96 -1.16 -9.67
C ASP A 325 6.99 0.29 -10.17
N GLY A 326 6.13 1.13 -9.59
CA GLY A 326 6.06 2.55 -9.92
C GLY A 326 7.42 3.24 -9.73
N ARG A 327 7.83 4.02 -10.74
CA ARG A 327 9.18 4.60 -10.80
C ARG A 327 9.31 5.86 -9.95
N GLN A 328 10.52 6.16 -9.50
CA GLN A 328 10.87 7.44 -8.86
C GLN A 328 11.42 8.45 -9.89
N ASP A 329 10.74 8.55 -11.02
CA ASP A 329 10.97 9.52 -12.08
C ASP A 329 9.63 9.85 -12.78
N THR A 330 9.66 10.56 -13.91
CA THR A 330 8.45 10.92 -14.67
C THR A 330 8.04 9.86 -15.69
N MET A 331 8.75 8.72 -15.75
CA MET A 331 8.46 7.64 -16.69
C MET A 331 7.44 6.67 -16.09
N PHE A 332 6.66 6.04 -16.96
CA PHE A 332 5.77 4.96 -16.56
C PHE A 332 6.56 3.71 -16.15
N ALA A 333 5.99 2.93 -15.24
CA ALA A 333 6.48 1.58 -14.96
C ALA A 333 6.11 0.65 -16.11
N ALA A 334 7.08 -0.09 -16.66
CA ALA A 334 6.81 -1.02 -17.74
C ALA A 334 5.93 -2.18 -17.27
N GLY A 335 4.97 -2.60 -18.10
CA GLY A 335 4.29 -3.88 -17.91
C GLY A 335 5.23 -5.07 -18.14
N GLY A 336 4.85 -6.23 -17.61
CA GLY A 336 5.57 -7.49 -17.79
C GLY A 336 5.67 -7.82 -19.28
N ALA A 337 6.87 -8.20 -19.72
CA ALA A 337 7.14 -8.48 -21.12
C ALA A 337 8.25 -9.52 -21.25
N SER A 338 7.92 -10.68 -21.80
CA SER A 338 8.89 -11.68 -22.21
C SER A 338 8.96 -11.76 -23.74
N ALA A 339 9.55 -12.82 -24.28
CA ALA A 339 9.52 -13.11 -25.72
C ALA A 339 8.14 -13.59 -26.21
N LEU A 340 7.16 -13.73 -25.30
CA LEU A 340 5.84 -14.25 -25.56
C LEU A 340 4.85 -13.14 -26.00
N PRO A 341 3.75 -13.50 -26.70
CA PRO A 341 2.64 -12.57 -26.86
C PRO A 341 2.00 -12.30 -25.49
N GLY A 342 1.52 -11.07 -25.26
CA GLY A 342 0.80 -10.75 -24.01
C GLY A 342 1.53 -9.80 -23.08
N LYS A 343 2.04 -8.68 -23.59
CA LYS A 343 2.62 -7.62 -22.76
C LYS A 343 1.57 -7.08 -21.78
N GLY A 344 1.95 -6.99 -20.50
CA GLY A 344 1.21 -6.23 -19.49
C GLY A 344 1.16 -4.73 -19.84
N GLY A 345 0.12 -4.06 -19.36
CA GLY A 345 -0.03 -2.62 -19.54
C GLY A 345 0.96 -1.84 -18.69
N ASP A 346 1.53 -0.77 -19.25
CA ASP A 346 2.41 0.12 -18.51
C ASP A 346 1.61 0.93 -17.46
N GLY A 347 2.23 1.23 -16.33
CA GLY A 347 1.64 2.04 -15.26
C GLY A 347 1.46 3.52 -15.62
N GLY A 348 0.66 4.22 -14.83
CA GLY A 348 0.43 5.66 -14.96
C GLY A 348 1.59 6.49 -14.39
N ALA A 349 1.92 7.58 -15.07
CA ALA A 349 2.89 8.59 -14.64
C ALA A 349 2.47 9.99 -15.13
N ARG A 350 3.30 11.02 -14.91
CA ARG A 350 2.97 12.42 -15.24
C ARG A 350 2.49 12.63 -16.67
N SER A 351 3.20 12.08 -17.66
CA SER A 351 2.88 12.28 -19.08
C SER A 351 1.67 11.46 -19.53
N ARG A 352 1.32 10.41 -18.79
CA ARG A 352 0.17 9.54 -19.04
C ARG A 352 -0.42 9.10 -17.70
N PRO A 353 -1.37 9.86 -17.14
CA PRO A 353 -1.93 9.60 -15.82
C PRO A 353 -2.58 8.21 -15.70
N GLY A 354 -3.29 7.78 -16.73
CA GLY A 354 -3.93 6.46 -16.76
C GLY A 354 -2.94 5.32 -16.99
N GLY A 355 -3.24 4.16 -16.42
CA GLY A 355 -2.55 2.93 -16.80
C GLY A 355 -2.98 2.47 -18.21
N GLU A 356 -2.09 1.77 -18.91
CA GLU A 356 -2.46 1.13 -20.18
C GLU A 356 -3.16 -0.20 -19.97
N ASP A 357 -4.02 -0.55 -20.92
CA ASP A 357 -4.63 -1.87 -20.98
C ASP A 357 -3.57 -2.95 -21.21
N GLY A 358 -3.76 -4.11 -20.59
CA GLY A 358 -3.01 -5.29 -20.92
C GLY A 358 -3.43 -5.85 -22.27
N THR A 359 -2.47 -6.41 -23.01
CA THR A 359 -2.77 -6.99 -24.32
C THR A 359 -3.52 -8.32 -24.19
N PHE A 360 -4.34 -8.62 -25.18
CA PHE A 360 -4.99 -9.92 -25.34
C PHE A 360 -4.04 -10.90 -26.04
N THR A 361 -4.20 -12.20 -25.78
CA THR A 361 -3.46 -13.26 -26.49
C THR A 361 -4.37 -14.44 -26.82
N ASN A 362 -3.82 -15.41 -27.54
CA ASN A 362 -4.50 -16.68 -27.84
C ASN A 362 -4.35 -17.71 -26.72
N GLU A 363 -3.87 -17.31 -25.53
CA GLU A 363 -3.77 -18.17 -24.35
C GLU A 363 -4.26 -17.43 -23.09
N ALA A 364 -3.40 -16.64 -22.45
CA ALA A 364 -3.74 -15.87 -21.26
C ALA A 364 -3.69 -14.36 -21.52
N GLY A 365 -4.64 -13.65 -20.91
CA GLY A 365 -4.61 -12.19 -20.94
C GLY A 365 -3.43 -11.62 -20.16
N ALA A 366 -3.01 -10.40 -20.50
CA ALA A 366 -2.04 -9.63 -19.72
C ALA A 366 -2.73 -8.60 -18.82
N GLY A 367 -2.19 -8.32 -17.64
CA GLY A 367 -2.74 -7.38 -16.67
C GLY A 367 -2.65 -5.92 -17.14
N GLY A 368 -3.63 -5.10 -16.76
CA GLY A 368 -3.60 -3.66 -16.99
C GLY A 368 -2.68 -2.92 -16.00
N GLY A 369 -2.08 -1.81 -16.42
CA GLY A 369 -1.26 -0.95 -15.56
C GLY A 369 -2.09 -0.16 -14.54
N GLY A 370 -1.52 0.14 -13.37
CA GLY A 370 -2.19 0.96 -12.36
C GLY A 370 -2.14 2.45 -12.69
N GLY A 371 -3.17 3.22 -12.33
CA GLY A 371 -3.20 4.67 -12.51
C GLY A 371 -2.28 5.44 -11.54
N ILE A 372 -2.07 6.73 -11.79
CA ILE A 372 -1.34 7.61 -10.85
C ILE A 372 -2.08 7.81 -9.52
N GLY A 373 -1.32 8.26 -8.52
CA GLY A 373 -1.79 8.71 -7.22
C GLY A 373 -2.09 10.22 -7.16
N VAL A 374 -2.07 10.78 -5.95
CA VAL A 374 -2.35 12.21 -5.70
C VAL A 374 -1.17 12.84 -4.98
N ILE A 375 -0.74 14.02 -5.43
CA ILE A 375 0.16 14.88 -4.67
C ILE A 375 -0.54 16.22 -4.49
N ARG A 376 -0.73 16.65 -3.24
CA ARG A 376 -1.45 17.88 -2.92
C ARG A 376 -0.76 18.74 -1.88
N VAL A 377 -0.94 20.06 -2.02
CA VAL A 377 -0.52 21.05 -1.05
C VAL A 377 -1.75 21.80 -0.56
N LEU A 378 -1.87 21.94 0.76
CA LEU A 378 -3.00 22.56 1.45
C LEU A 378 -2.53 23.79 2.21
N GLY A 379 -3.27 24.90 2.10
CA GLY A 379 -3.11 26.05 2.99
C GLY A 379 -1.79 26.81 2.87
N ALA A 380 -0.98 26.54 1.84
CA ALA A 380 0.29 27.22 1.62
C ALA A 380 0.05 28.63 1.05
N THR A 381 0.54 29.65 1.74
CA THR A 381 0.60 31.03 1.23
C THR A 381 1.81 31.26 0.33
N THR A 382 2.86 30.46 0.53
CA THR A 382 4.07 30.46 -0.31
C THR A 382 4.41 29.05 -0.77
N LEU A 383 4.49 28.88 -2.08
CA LEU A 383 4.83 27.61 -2.72
C LEU A 383 6.10 27.76 -3.56
N GLY A 384 7.16 27.02 -3.19
CA GLY A 384 8.37 26.95 -3.98
C GLY A 384 8.17 26.17 -5.29
N PRO A 385 9.04 26.38 -6.30
CA PRO A 385 9.03 25.56 -7.51
C PRO A 385 9.27 24.10 -7.15
N ALA A 386 8.60 23.18 -7.84
CA ALA A 386 8.90 21.76 -7.74
C ALA A 386 10.05 21.41 -8.70
N ALA A 387 11.07 20.67 -8.23
CA ALA A 387 12.14 20.22 -9.13
C ALA A 387 11.68 19.05 -10.02
N VAL A 388 11.11 18.00 -9.43
CA VAL A 388 10.51 16.88 -10.18
C VAL A 388 9.29 16.34 -9.43
N GLU A 389 8.16 16.25 -10.11
CA GLU A 389 6.92 15.69 -9.56
C GLU A 389 6.25 14.79 -10.59
N SER A 390 5.77 13.63 -10.15
CA SER A 390 4.94 12.73 -10.95
C SER A 390 3.96 12.01 -10.03
N PRO A 391 2.65 12.32 -10.09
CA PRO A 391 1.98 13.26 -11.00
C PRO A 391 2.21 14.75 -10.69
N ALA A 392 1.55 15.64 -11.44
CA ALA A 392 1.56 17.07 -11.13
C ALA A 392 0.89 17.36 -9.78
N VAL A 393 1.38 18.38 -9.08
CA VAL A 393 0.84 18.76 -7.77
C VAL A 393 -0.40 19.64 -7.91
N THR A 394 -1.43 19.32 -7.13
CA THR A 394 -2.62 20.16 -6.97
C THR A 394 -2.48 21.04 -5.72
N VAL A 395 -2.83 22.32 -5.84
CA VAL A 395 -2.78 23.29 -4.74
C VAL A 395 -4.21 23.71 -4.42
N ASN A 396 -4.63 23.56 -3.16
CA ASN A 396 -5.98 23.87 -2.69
C ASN A 396 -5.98 24.88 -1.53
#